data_AF-A0A317TZM1-F1
#
_entry.id   AF-A0A317TZM1-F1
#
_cell.length_a   1.000
_cell.length_b   1.000
_cell.length_c   1.000
_cell.angle_alpha   90.00
_cell.angle_beta   90.00
_cell.angle_gamma   90.00
#
_symmetry.space_group_name_H-M   'P 1'
#
loop_
_entity.id
_entity.type
_entity.pdbx_description
1 polymer ?
#
loop_
_entity_poly.entity_id
_entity_poly.type
_entity_poly.pdbx_seq_one_letter_code
_entity_poly.pdbx_strand_id
1 'polypeptide(L)'
;MVDITNSQDPEPVGSNNTQKNSTQMIMQVLTNDAKSTAPIPDFINRLKRLNLGTDQHMISLISDHPDYGNRLISLFKVLKEAKVFITNDLELIISKNINSVGGAVNLFGLIKELDIDPHVLSLDRLFKAARFDSNVAQSARELHQLGVLDLDTFELLLTYPGQSLDITRLIINLQEHAYNASSLVEKLRDSSISANHMSIALDLLNLMLENNSYYSNAINILLRQEQYINKIYEGAKKLVAEHYPLCTYFELVEENPQNANIFAKNILLLTNASLIDRDNLDDLLMVSKLGVGAYHFMKHLQLAGMLNAGNMQRICQPNNILNQNEIIGKLSNLPLIARFESEELERMLELVSKAASSGTDIQLFNEIIETHLIPCAGCSHPGLP
;
A
#
# COMPACT_ATOMS: atom_id res chain seq x y z
N MET A 1 26.70 13.44 69.89
CA MET A 1 26.08 14.05 71.09
C MET A 1 24.86 14.83 70.61
N VAL A 2 23.68 14.32 70.97
CA VAL A 2 22.33 14.95 71.02
C VAL A 2 21.81 15.55 69.70
N ASP A 3 20.89 14.98 68.92
CA ASP A 3 19.64 14.20 69.12
C ASP A 3 18.38 15.05 69.42
N ILE A 4 17.24 14.61 68.84
CA ILE A 4 15.81 14.95 69.12
C ILE A 4 15.27 16.22 68.40
N THR A 5 14.15 16.29 67.64
CA THR A 5 12.89 15.49 67.54
C THR A 5 12.13 15.70 66.22
N ASN A 6 11.50 14.62 65.73
CA ASN A 6 10.15 14.43 65.16
C ASN A 6 9.26 15.61 64.71
N SER A 7 8.62 15.44 63.54
CA SER A 7 7.21 15.79 63.26
C SER A 7 6.66 14.98 62.08
N GLN A 8 5.49 14.36 62.29
CA GLN A 8 4.75 13.47 61.38
C GLN A 8 3.88 14.22 60.35
N ASP A 9 3.70 13.57 59.18
CA ASP A 9 2.62 13.53 58.16
C ASP A 9 1.63 14.72 57.94
N PRO A 10 1.19 14.91 56.69
CA PRO A 10 -0.07 14.27 56.27
C PRO A 10 -0.05 13.64 54.86
N GLU A 11 -0.87 12.58 54.72
CA GLU A 11 -1.27 11.95 53.46
C GLU A 11 -1.82 12.94 52.41
N PRO A 12 -1.69 12.66 51.10
CA PRO A 12 -2.59 13.20 50.10
C PRO A 12 -3.69 12.18 49.78
N VAL A 13 -4.88 12.44 50.33
CA VAL A 13 -6.16 11.87 49.92
C VAL A 13 -6.54 12.42 48.53
N GLY A 14 -6.79 11.51 47.60
CA GLY A 14 -7.92 11.60 46.66
C GLY A 14 -7.78 12.48 45.42
N SER A 15 -7.42 11.86 44.29
CA SER A 15 -8.20 11.97 43.03
C SER A 15 -7.58 11.08 41.95
N ASN A 16 -7.98 9.80 41.90
CA ASN A 16 -7.63 8.93 40.76
C ASN A 16 -8.62 7.76 40.54
N ASN A 17 -9.83 7.84 41.11
CA ASN A 17 -10.82 6.75 41.04
C ASN A 17 -11.91 6.93 39.99
N THR A 18 -12.03 8.08 39.33
CA THR A 18 -13.14 8.33 38.38
C THR A 18 -12.79 7.92 36.94
N GLN A 19 -11.52 7.97 36.56
CA GLN A 19 -11.09 7.68 35.18
C GLN A 19 -10.70 6.21 34.96
N LYS A 20 -10.15 5.53 35.97
CA LYS A 20 -9.88 4.08 35.93
C LYS A 20 -11.15 3.23 35.89
N ASN A 21 -12.23 3.68 36.52
CA ASN A 21 -13.51 2.97 36.52
C ASN A 21 -14.22 2.99 35.16
N SER A 22 -14.05 4.05 34.36
CA SER A 22 -14.71 4.18 33.05
C SER A 22 -14.07 3.24 32.01
N THR A 23 -12.74 3.15 31.99
CA THR A 23 -12.02 2.23 31.12
C THR A 23 -12.21 0.77 31.54
N GLN A 24 -12.24 0.46 32.84
CA GLN A 24 -12.52 -0.90 33.33
C GLN A 24 -13.99 -1.33 33.12
N MET A 25 -14.96 -0.40 33.20
CA MET A 25 -16.35 -0.68 32.87
C MET A 25 -16.55 -0.99 31.37
N ILE A 26 -15.87 -0.27 30.48
CA ILE A 26 -15.94 -0.53 29.03
C ILE A 26 -15.21 -1.84 28.69
N MET A 27 -14.06 -2.12 29.31
CA MET A 27 -13.33 -3.38 29.11
C MET A 27 -14.08 -4.59 29.69
N GLN A 28 -14.81 -4.45 30.80
CA GLN A 28 -15.67 -5.52 31.35
C GLN A 28 -16.93 -5.78 30.51
N VAL A 29 -17.46 -4.76 29.83
CA VAL A 29 -18.57 -4.95 28.88
C VAL A 29 -18.10 -5.68 27.61
N LEU A 30 -16.81 -5.58 27.25
CA LEU A 30 -16.23 -6.18 26.04
C LEU A 30 -15.60 -7.57 26.26
N THR A 31 -15.37 -8.01 27.50
CA THR A 31 -14.61 -9.26 27.79
C THR A 31 -15.44 -10.46 28.23
N ASN A 32 -16.77 -10.38 28.22
CA ASN A 32 -17.62 -11.55 28.47
C ASN A 32 -17.77 -12.43 27.22
N ASP A 33 -16.66 -13.02 26.77
CA ASP A 33 -16.63 -14.15 25.81
C ASP A 33 -16.86 -15.49 26.52
N ALA A 34 -17.80 -15.52 27.47
CA ALA A 34 -18.47 -16.77 27.81
C ALA A 34 -19.50 -17.01 26.70
N LYS A 35 -19.39 -18.13 25.97
CA LYS A 35 -20.40 -18.64 25.02
C LYS A 35 -21.80 -18.43 25.61
N SER A 36 -22.46 -17.35 25.21
CA SER A 36 -23.75 -16.96 25.76
C SER A 36 -24.81 -17.73 24.99
N THR A 37 -24.99 -19.01 25.31
CA THR A 37 -26.13 -19.81 24.83
C THR A 37 -27.41 -19.43 25.59
N ALA A 38 -27.64 -18.13 25.80
CA ALA A 38 -28.88 -17.64 26.37
C ALA A 38 -29.99 -17.95 25.35
N PRO A 39 -31.09 -18.59 25.77
CA PRO A 39 -32.26 -18.81 24.91
C PRO A 39 -32.75 -17.49 24.28
N ILE A 40 -33.24 -17.54 23.04
CA ILE A 40 -33.83 -16.38 22.34
C ILE A 40 -34.84 -15.58 23.23
N PRO A 41 -35.73 -16.23 24.02
CA PRO A 41 -36.61 -15.52 24.95
C PRO A 41 -35.89 -14.62 25.96
N ASP A 42 -34.69 -14.99 26.41
CA ASP A 42 -33.90 -14.21 27.37
C ASP A 42 -33.35 -12.94 26.71
N PHE A 43 -32.93 -13.03 25.44
CA PHE A 43 -32.51 -11.85 24.68
C PHE A 43 -33.69 -10.90 24.42
N ILE A 44 -34.88 -11.41 24.07
CA ILE A 44 -36.09 -10.59 23.90
C ILE A 44 -36.45 -9.86 25.20
N ASN A 45 -36.38 -10.53 26.34
CA ASN A 45 -36.61 -9.91 27.64
C ASN A 45 -35.59 -8.81 27.94
N ARG A 46 -34.32 -9.01 27.58
CA ARG A 46 -33.28 -7.97 27.72
C ARG A 46 -33.53 -6.78 26.82
N LEU A 47 -33.95 -6.96 25.56
CA LEU A 47 -34.30 -5.87 24.66
C LEU A 47 -35.41 -4.99 25.24
N LYS A 48 -36.48 -5.61 25.76
CA LYS A 48 -37.57 -4.90 26.44
C LYS A 48 -37.08 -4.12 27.66
N ARG A 49 -36.27 -4.74 28.51
CA ARG A 49 -35.70 -4.10 29.72
C ARG A 49 -34.81 -2.91 29.40
N LEU A 50 -34.10 -2.94 28.27
CA LEU A 50 -33.24 -1.86 27.80
C LEU A 50 -34.00 -0.80 26.97
N ASN A 51 -35.33 -0.91 26.88
CA ASN A 51 -36.17 -0.06 26.05
C ASN A 51 -35.74 0.00 24.57
N LEU A 52 -35.10 -1.05 24.05
CA LEU A 52 -34.64 -1.09 22.66
C LEU A 52 -35.78 -1.43 21.69
N GLY A 53 -36.89 -1.96 22.21
CA GLY A 53 -38.02 -2.44 21.42
C GLY A 53 -37.87 -3.91 21.06
N THR A 54 -38.76 -4.40 20.21
CA THR A 54 -38.75 -5.77 19.67
C THR A 54 -38.98 -5.70 18.17
N ASP A 55 -38.14 -4.90 17.51
CA ASP A 55 -38.13 -4.77 16.06
C ASP A 55 -37.86 -6.13 15.40
N GLN A 56 -38.51 -6.40 14.27
CA GLN A 56 -38.41 -7.70 13.62
C GLN A 56 -36.99 -7.98 13.12
N HIS A 57 -36.26 -6.97 12.64
CA HIS A 57 -34.87 -7.10 12.19
C HIS A 57 -33.94 -7.41 13.38
N MET A 58 -34.17 -6.78 14.54
CA MET A 58 -33.41 -7.11 15.77
C MET A 58 -33.60 -8.56 16.21
N ILE A 59 -34.84 -9.06 16.16
CA ILE A 59 -35.16 -10.45 16.52
C ILE A 59 -34.55 -11.42 15.50
N SER A 60 -34.63 -11.09 14.21
CA SER A 60 -34.04 -11.85 13.11
C SER A 60 -32.53 -12.02 13.31
N LEU A 61 -31.81 -10.91 13.48
CA LEU A 61 -30.36 -10.90 13.74
C LEU A 61 -29.95 -11.76 14.95
N ILE A 62 -30.68 -11.68 16.07
CA ILE A 62 -30.38 -12.49 17.25
C ILE A 62 -30.69 -13.97 17.02
N SER A 63 -31.76 -14.27 16.28
CA SER A 63 -32.18 -15.64 16.00
C SER A 63 -31.22 -16.35 15.05
N ASP A 64 -30.73 -15.64 14.02
CA ASP A 64 -29.79 -16.14 13.04
C ASP A 64 -28.35 -16.23 13.59
N HIS A 65 -28.03 -15.39 14.58
CA HIS A 65 -26.69 -15.28 15.17
C HIS A 65 -26.72 -15.28 16.71
N PRO A 66 -27.23 -16.34 17.37
CA PRO A 66 -27.46 -16.35 18.82
C PRO A 66 -26.17 -16.19 19.64
N ASP A 67 -25.06 -16.71 19.13
CA ASP A 67 -23.73 -16.58 19.76
C ASP A 67 -23.26 -15.13 19.89
N TYR A 68 -23.81 -14.22 19.06
CA TYR A 68 -23.49 -12.80 19.05
C TYR A 68 -24.54 -11.94 19.78
N GLY A 69 -25.56 -12.54 20.40
CA GLY A 69 -26.71 -11.81 20.95
C GLY A 69 -26.34 -10.70 21.94
N ASN A 70 -25.32 -10.90 22.80
CA ASN A 70 -24.83 -9.85 23.70
C ASN A 70 -24.22 -8.66 22.94
N ARG A 71 -23.40 -8.94 21.93
CA ARG A 71 -22.75 -7.91 21.09
C ARG A 71 -23.79 -7.18 20.24
N LEU A 72 -24.79 -7.89 19.71
CA LEU A 72 -25.92 -7.32 18.97
C LEU A 72 -26.76 -6.39 19.86
N ILE A 73 -27.06 -6.76 21.10
CA ILE A 73 -27.77 -5.87 22.04
C ILE A 73 -26.98 -4.58 22.27
N SER A 74 -25.66 -4.67 22.46
CA SER A 74 -24.80 -3.48 22.59
C SER A 74 -24.84 -2.62 21.33
N LEU A 75 -24.83 -3.25 20.14
CA LEU A 75 -24.99 -2.55 18.86
C LEU A 75 -26.33 -1.82 18.77
N PHE A 76 -27.44 -2.48 19.08
CA PHE A 76 -28.77 -1.86 19.02
C PHE A 76 -28.89 -0.67 19.95
N LYS A 77 -28.23 -0.72 21.12
CA LYS A 77 -28.14 0.42 22.02
C LYS A 77 -27.44 1.61 21.38
N VAL A 78 -26.25 1.43 20.81
CA VAL A 78 -25.52 2.54 20.17
C VAL A 78 -26.21 3.06 18.91
N LEU A 79 -26.84 2.17 18.12
CA LEU A 79 -27.65 2.58 16.96
C LEU A 79 -28.84 3.44 17.38
N LYS A 80 -29.55 3.04 18.45
CA LYS A 80 -30.65 3.85 19.00
C LYS A 80 -30.17 5.21 19.50
N GLU A 81 -29.04 5.26 20.20
CA GLU A 81 -28.43 6.53 20.67
C GLU A 81 -28.05 7.44 19.48
N ALA A 82 -27.53 6.84 18.41
CA ALA A 82 -27.20 7.51 17.15
C ALA A 82 -28.42 7.80 16.25
N LYS A 83 -29.65 7.45 16.69
CA LYS A 83 -30.90 7.55 15.91
C LYS A 83 -30.85 6.85 14.55
N VAL A 84 -30.08 5.77 14.44
CA VAL A 84 -30.00 4.92 13.25
C VAL A 84 -30.98 3.76 13.37
N PHE A 85 -31.90 3.66 12.42
CA PHE A 85 -32.88 2.58 12.36
C PHE A 85 -32.33 1.37 11.59
N ILE A 86 -32.70 0.16 12.04
CA ILE A 86 -32.31 -1.08 11.37
C ILE A 86 -33.28 -1.34 10.21
N THR A 87 -32.81 -1.06 9.00
CA THR A 87 -33.50 -1.41 7.75
C THR A 87 -33.07 -2.79 7.28
N ASN A 88 -33.75 -3.33 6.25
CA ASN A 88 -33.33 -4.56 5.57
C ASN A 88 -31.86 -4.51 5.11
N ASP A 89 -31.43 -3.36 4.57
CA ASP A 89 -30.05 -3.19 4.08
C ASP A 89 -29.05 -3.18 5.24
N LEU A 90 -29.39 -2.50 6.34
CA LEU A 90 -28.53 -2.48 7.52
C LEU A 90 -28.47 -3.85 8.20
N GLU A 91 -29.59 -4.58 8.26
CA GLU A 91 -29.62 -5.98 8.71
C GLU A 91 -28.64 -6.83 7.89
N LEU A 92 -28.68 -6.74 6.56
CA LEU A 92 -27.76 -7.47 5.69
C LEU A 92 -26.29 -7.09 5.93
N ILE A 93 -25.99 -5.80 6.11
CA ILE A 93 -24.64 -5.30 6.42
C ILE A 93 -24.15 -5.87 7.77
N ILE A 94 -25.01 -5.86 8.79
CA ILE A 94 -24.70 -6.42 10.11
C ILE A 94 -24.41 -7.91 9.99
N SER A 95 -25.28 -8.70 9.33
CA SER A 95 -25.10 -10.14 9.17
C SER A 95 -23.80 -10.49 8.43
N LYS A 96 -23.45 -9.73 7.38
CA LYS A 96 -22.17 -9.91 6.66
C LYS A 96 -20.93 -9.63 7.54
N ASN A 97 -21.06 -8.76 8.54
CA ASN A 97 -19.97 -8.33 9.42
C ASN A 97 -20.18 -8.80 10.87
N ILE A 98 -20.94 -9.88 11.09
CA ILE A 98 -21.40 -10.32 12.42
C ILE A 98 -20.25 -10.49 13.42
N ASN A 99 -19.13 -11.03 12.96
CA ASN A 99 -17.92 -11.26 13.76
C ASN A 99 -17.30 -9.96 14.30
N SER A 100 -17.54 -8.84 13.62
CA SER A 100 -16.96 -7.51 13.90
C SER A 100 -17.94 -6.55 14.57
N VAL A 101 -19.13 -7.00 14.96
CA VAL A 101 -20.15 -6.16 15.62
C VAL A 101 -19.62 -5.45 16.87
N GLY A 102 -18.76 -6.11 17.65
CA GLY A 102 -18.11 -5.47 18.80
C GLY A 102 -17.26 -4.25 18.41
N GLY A 103 -16.53 -4.34 17.30
CA GLY A 103 -15.77 -3.21 16.77
C GLY A 103 -16.68 -2.11 16.21
N ALA A 104 -17.84 -2.45 15.64
CA ALA A 104 -18.81 -1.45 15.17
C ALA A 104 -19.36 -0.63 16.34
N VAL A 105 -19.64 -1.29 17.48
CA VAL A 105 -20.00 -0.60 18.74
C VAL A 105 -18.92 0.40 19.15
N ASN A 106 -17.65 -0.01 19.09
CA ASN A 106 -16.53 0.87 19.43
C ASN A 106 -16.43 2.07 18.47
N LEU A 107 -16.62 1.87 17.16
CA LEU A 107 -16.62 2.95 16.17
C LEU A 107 -17.79 3.92 16.35
N PHE A 108 -19.00 3.46 16.70
CA PHE A 108 -20.09 4.36 17.07
C PHE A 108 -19.79 5.16 18.34
N GLY A 109 -19.12 4.54 19.32
CA GLY A 109 -18.62 5.24 20.50
C GLY A 109 -17.62 6.34 20.13
N LEU A 110 -16.71 6.06 19.20
CA LEU A 110 -15.74 7.02 18.67
C LEU A 110 -16.41 8.17 17.92
N ILE A 111 -17.40 7.90 17.08
CA ILE A 111 -18.16 8.93 16.35
C ILE A 111 -18.81 9.92 17.33
N LYS A 112 -19.40 9.41 18.42
CA LYS A 112 -19.95 10.22 19.50
C LYS A 112 -18.88 11.00 20.28
N GLU A 113 -17.74 10.37 20.55
CA GLU A 113 -16.59 11.00 21.21
C GLU A 113 -16.05 12.19 20.41
N LEU A 114 -16.04 12.08 19.08
CA LEU A 114 -15.50 13.07 18.14
C LEU A 114 -16.55 14.04 17.59
N ASP A 115 -17.80 13.99 18.09
CA ASP A 115 -18.93 14.82 17.64
C ASP A 115 -19.17 14.78 16.12
N ILE A 116 -18.98 13.60 15.51
CA ILE A 116 -19.23 13.37 14.08
C ILE A 116 -20.70 12.96 13.90
N ASP A 117 -21.40 13.54 12.93
CA ASP A 117 -22.77 13.12 12.60
C ASP A 117 -22.77 11.71 11.98
N PRO A 118 -23.37 10.69 12.63
CA PRO A 118 -23.43 9.34 12.06
C PRO A 118 -24.22 9.26 10.75
N HIS A 119 -25.10 10.23 10.46
CA HIS A 119 -25.95 10.22 9.26
C HIS A 119 -25.22 10.63 7.98
N VAL A 120 -24.05 11.26 8.08
CA VAL A 120 -23.22 11.61 6.91
C VAL A 120 -22.29 10.47 6.50
N LEU A 121 -22.18 9.42 7.31
CA LEU A 121 -21.25 8.31 7.10
C LEU A 121 -21.90 7.15 6.36
N SER A 122 -21.12 6.48 5.51
CA SER A 122 -21.50 5.19 4.95
C SER A 122 -21.47 4.10 6.03
N LEU A 123 -22.65 3.59 6.41
CA LEU A 123 -22.76 2.49 7.37
C LEU A 123 -22.06 1.21 6.86
N ASP A 124 -22.12 0.93 5.55
CA ASP A 124 -21.39 -0.22 4.98
C ASP A 124 -19.87 -0.10 5.21
N ARG A 125 -19.28 1.09 5.01
CA ARG A 125 -17.86 1.34 5.30
C ARG A 125 -17.56 1.21 6.79
N LEU A 126 -18.39 1.77 7.66
CA LEU A 126 -18.22 1.68 9.12
C LEU A 126 -18.18 0.22 9.59
N PHE A 127 -19.12 -0.60 9.14
CA PHE A 127 -19.17 -2.02 9.52
C PHE A 127 -18.00 -2.83 8.94
N LYS A 128 -17.53 -2.50 7.73
CA LYS A 128 -16.31 -3.11 7.17
C LYS A 128 -15.03 -2.68 7.90
N ALA A 129 -15.00 -1.44 8.40
CA ALA A 129 -13.90 -0.88 9.18
C ALA A 129 -13.83 -1.43 10.60
N ALA A 130 -14.96 -1.89 11.15
CA ALA A 130 -15.08 -2.43 12.51
C ALA A 130 -14.10 -3.58 12.85
N ARG A 131 -13.59 -4.31 11.85
CA ARG A 131 -12.55 -5.33 12.06
C ARG A 131 -11.18 -4.76 12.43
N PHE A 132 -10.96 -3.46 12.22
CA PHE A 132 -9.76 -2.69 12.57
C PHE A 132 -10.11 -1.49 13.47
N ASP A 133 -11.14 -1.63 14.30
CA ASP A 133 -11.65 -0.57 15.15
C ASP A 133 -10.57 0.09 16.01
N SER A 134 -9.63 -0.68 16.55
CA SER A 134 -8.51 -0.17 17.34
C SER A 134 -7.63 0.80 16.54
N ASN A 135 -7.28 0.44 15.30
CA ASN A 135 -6.38 1.22 14.46
C ASN A 135 -7.08 2.51 14.00
N VAL A 136 -8.35 2.41 13.58
CA VAL A 136 -9.16 3.57 13.20
C VAL A 136 -9.36 4.51 14.39
N ALA A 137 -9.66 3.97 15.58
CA ALA A 137 -9.87 4.78 16.77
C ALA A 137 -8.59 5.49 17.24
N GLN A 138 -7.44 4.81 17.18
CA GLN A 138 -6.15 5.44 17.46
C GLN A 138 -5.87 6.58 16.47
N SER A 139 -5.97 6.28 15.17
CA SER A 139 -5.76 7.22 14.08
C SER A 139 -6.62 8.48 14.20
N ALA A 140 -7.93 8.29 14.40
CA ALA A 140 -8.86 9.40 14.51
C ALA A 140 -8.60 10.27 15.75
N ARG A 141 -8.31 9.66 16.91
CA ARG A 141 -7.97 10.42 18.12
C ARG A 141 -6.69 11.22 17.97
N GLU A 142 -5.68 10.65 17.34
CA GLU A 142 -4.40 11.31 17.10
C GLU A 142 -4.59 12.54 16.20
N LEU A 143 -5.29 12.37 15.07
CA LEU A 143 -5.59 13.48 14.16
C LEU A 143 -6.51 14.53 14.79
N HIS A 144 -7.46 14.11 15.63
CA HIS A 144 -8.33 15.03 16.37
C HIS A 144 -7.55 15.87 17.38
N GLN A 145 -6.61 15.26 18.12
CA GLN A 145 -5.75 15.99 19.07
C GLN A 145 -4.88 17.04 18.38
N LEU A 146 -4.47 16.80 17.14
CA LEU A 146 -3.71 17.75 16.33
C LEU A 146 -4.58 18.81 15.63
N GLY A 147 -5.91 18.68 15.69
CA GLY A 147 -6.85 19.61 15.04
C GLY A 147 -6.96 19.45 13.53
N VAL A 148 -6.68 18.25 13.02
CA VAL A 148 -6.53 17.98 11.56
C VAL A 148 -7.48 16.90 11.07
N LEU A 149 -8.29 16.35 11.96
CA LEU A 149 -9.37 15.44 11.61
C LEU A 149 -10.59 16.24 11.13
N ASP A 150 -10.87 16.16 9.84
CA ASP A 150 -12.15 16.53 9.25
C ASP A 150 -12.95 15.28 8.82
N LEU A 151 -14.17 15.49 8.31
CA LEU A 151 -15.04 14.40 7.86
C LEU A 151 -14.37 13.57 6.76
N ASP A 152 -13.73 14.23 5.80
CA ASP A 152 -13.07 13.58 4.66
C ASP A 152 -11.93 12.67 5.10
N THR A 153 -11.14 13.14 6.07
CA THR A 153 -10.07 12.37 6.69
C THR A 153 -10.65 11.19 7.46
N PHE A 154 -11.72 11.37 8.23
CA PHE A 154 -12.36 10.27 8.93
C PHE A 154 -12.93 9.21 7.96
N GLU A 155 -13.56 9.64 6.87
CA GLU A 155 -14.04 8.74 5.81
C GLU A 155 -12.90 7.99 5.12
N LEU A 156 -11.75 8.63 4.92
CA LEU A 156 -10.56 7.98 4.39
C LEU A 156 -10.08 6.85 5.33
N LEU A 157 -10.06 7.09 6.65
CA LEU A 157 -9.72 6.06 7.64
C LEU A 157 -10.71 4.89 7.61
N LEU A 158 -12.01 5.15 7.40
CA LEU A 158 -13.02 4.09 7.25
C LEU A 158 -12.92 3.35 5.91
N THR A 159 -12.41 4.00 4.86
CA THR A 159 -12.23 3.41 3.53
C THR A 159 -11.02 2.48 3.51
N TYR A 160 -9.92 2.86 4.18
CA TYR A 160 -8.69 2.07 4.29
C TYR A 160 -8.33 1.76 5.76
N PRO A 161 -9.18 1.01 6.46
CA PRO A 161 -9.09 0.85 7.91
C PRO A 161 -7.84 0.08 8.34
N GLY A 162 -7.33 -0.83 7.50
CA GLY A 162 -6.08 -1.55 7.73
C GLY A 162 -4.83 -0.66 7.60
N GLN A 163 -4.90 0.43 6.84
CA GLN A 163 -3.82 1.39 6.60
C GLN A 163 -4.00 2.69 7.42
N SER A 164 -5.00 2.76 8.30
CA SER A 164 -5.38 3.98 9.02
C SER A 164 -4.21 4.64 9.79
N LEU A 165 -3.34 3.83 10.40
CA LEU A 165 -2.15 4.32 11.11
C LEU A 165 -1.11 4.92 10.14
N ASP A 166 -0.87 4.29 8.99
CA ASP A 166 0.08 4.78 7.98
C ASP A 166 -0.44 6.06 7.31
N ILE A 167 -1.75 6.14 7.07
CA ILE A 167 -2.43 7.35 6.59
C ILE A 167 -2.25 8.49 7.59
N THR A 168 -2.50 8.22 8.88
CA THR A 168 -2.33 9.20 9.96
C THR A 168 -0.90 9.72 10.00
N ARG A 169 0.08 8.82 9.97
CA ARG A 169 1.50 9.18 9.96
C ARG A 169 1.88 10.02 8.74
N LEU A 170 1.38 9.67 7.56
CA LEU A 170 1.62 10.43 6.34
C LEU A 170 1.04 11.85 6.42
N ILE A 171 -0.18 12.01 6.95
CA ILE A 171 -0.81 13.32 7.15
C ILE A 171 0.02 14.19 8.10
N ILE A 172 0.47 13.62 9.22
CA ILE A 172 1.32 14.33 10.20
C ILE A 172 2.64 14.74 9.54
N ASN A 173 3.32 13.82 8.86
CA ASN A 173 4.57 14.10 8.16
C ASN A 173 4.42 15.20 7.11
N LEU A 174 3.31 15.22 6.36
CA LEU A 174 3.03 16.28 5.40
C LEU A 174 2.92 17.66 6.06
N GLN A 175 2.23 17.74 7.19
CA GLN A 175 2.06 18.99 7.92
C GLN A 175 3.36 19.50 8.54
N GLU A 176 4.20 18.60 9.06
CA GLU A 176 5.53 18.95 9.55
C GLU A 176 6.41 19.56 8.45
N HIS A 177 6.19 19.17 7.19
CA HIS A 177 6.85 19.73 6.02
C HIS A 177 6.06 20.88 5.34
N ALA A 178 5.02 21.39 6.00
CA ALA A 178 4.14 22.46 5.50
C ALA A 178 3.42 22.15 4.17
N TYR A 179 3.21 20.87 3.86
CA TYR A 179 2.39 20.45 2.73
C TYR A 179 0.90 20.42 3.11
N ASN A 180 0.04 20.76 2.14
CA ASN A 180 -1.40 20.67 2.31
C ASN A 180 -1.87 19.21 2.18
N ALA A 181 -2.33 18.63 3.30
CA ALA A 181 -2.84 17.27 3.35
C ALA A 181 -4.24 17.09 2.73
N SER A 182 -5.06 18.13 2.64
CA SER A 182 -6.45 18.03 2.14
C SER A 182 -6.52 17.50 0.72
N SER A 183 -5.60 17.94 -0.17
CA SER A 183 -5.55 17.43 -1.55
C SER A 183 -5.13 15.96 -1.62
N LEU A 184 -4.31 15.48 -0.69
CA LEU A 184 -3.99 14.06 -0.57
C LEU A 184 -5.25 13.29 -0.14
N VAL A 185 -5.90 13.75 0.93
CA VAL A 185 -7.08 13.08 1.51
C VAL A 185 -8.18 12.93 0.48
N GLU A 186 -8.52 14.00 -0.23
CA GLU A 186 -9.52 14.01 -1.31
C GLU A 186 -9.18 12.96 -2.37
N LYS A 187 -7.96 12.98 -2.91
CA LYS A 187 -7.51 12.05 -3.95
C LYS A 187 -7.52 10.59 -3.51
N LEU A 188 -7.06 10.31 -2.29
CA LEU A 188 -7.02 8.94 -1.78
C LEU A 188 -8.43 8.44 -1.44
N ARG A 189 -9.30 9.28 -0.90
CA ARG A 189 -10.69 8.92 -0.56
C ARG A 189 -11.49 8.59 -1.81
N ASP A 190 -11.33 9.39 -2.86
CA ASP A 190 -12.05 9.23 -4.12
C ASP A 190 -11.42 8.17 -5.03
N SER A 191 -10.28 7.61 -4.63
CA SER A 191 -9.61 6.54 -5.36
C SER A 191 -10.32 5.19 -5.19
N SER A 192 -10.28 4.38 -6.25
CA SER A 192 -10.78 2.99 -6.23
C SER A 192 -9.64 1.97 -6.01
N ILE A 193 -8.51 2.38 -5.44
CA ILE A 193 -7.35 1.50 -5.34
C ILE A 193 -7.55 0.39 -4.33
N SER A 194 -7.00 -0.78 -4.61
CA SER A 194 -7.08 -1.89 -3.67
C SER A 194 -6.30 -1.59 -2.37
N ALA A 195 -6.71 -2.17 -1.25
CA ALA A 195 -6.03 -1.97 0.03
C ALA A 195 -4.53 -2.36 0.01
N ASN A 196 -4.17 -3.38 -0.77
CA ASN A 196 -2.76 -3.77 -0.96
C ASN A 196 -1.98 -2.70 -1.70
N HIS A 197 -2.54 -2.16 -2.78
CA HIS A 197 -1.91 -1.07 -3.53
C HIS A 197 -1.90 0.24 -2.74
N MET A 198 -2.89 0.49 -1.88
CA MET A 198 -2.87 1.63 -0.96
C MET A 198 -1.66 1.57 -0.03
N SER A 199 -1.35 0.42 0.56
CA SER A 199 -0.16 0.26 1.41
C SER A 199 1.12 0.68 0.67
N ILE A 200 1.29 0.20 -0.57
CA ILE A 200 2.47 0.53 -1.39
C ILE A 200 2.47 2.01 -1.80
N ALA A 201 1.31 2.59 -2.09
CA ALA A 201 1.19 4.01 -2.39
C ALA A 201 1.64 4.86 -1.20
N LEU A 202 1.20 4.52 0.02
CA LEU A 202 1.61 5.21 1.25
C LEU A 202 3.11 5.07 1.51
N ASP A 203 3.68 3.87 1.34
CA ASP A 203 5.12 3.65 1.46
C ASP A 203 5.91 4.51 0.47
N LEU A 204 5.40 4.64 -0.75
CA LEU A 204 6.05 5.41 -1.80
C LEU A 204 5.93 6.92 -1.54
N LEU A 205 4.79 7.41 -1.06
CA LEU A 205 4.61 8.81 -0.66
C LEU A 205 5.50 9.18 0.54
N ASN A 206 5.63 8.29 1.52
CA ASN A 206 6.56 8.44 2.64
C ASN A 206 8.01 8.48 2.14
N LEU A 207 8.39 7.56 1.25
CA LEU A 207 9.73 7.54 0.63
C LEU A 207 10.04 8.88 -0.08
N MET A 208 9.06 9.46 -0.77
CA MET A 208 9.22 10.77 -1.40
C MET A 208 9.41 11.90 -0.40
N LEU A 209 8.65 11.90 0.70
CA LEU A 209 8.75 12.91 1.75
C LEU A 209 10.12 12.86 2.45
N GLU A 210 10.55 11.67 2.87
CA GLU A 210 11.85 11.45 3.53
C GLU A 210 13.03 11.91 2.66
N ASN A 211 12.86 11.92 1.34
CA ASN A 211 13.88 12.30 0.38
C ASN A 211 13.63 13.68 -0.29
N ASN A 212 12.82 14.54 0.34
CA ASN A 212 12.52 15.90 -0.14
C ASN A 212 12.08 15.97 -1.62
N SER A 213 11.43 14.91 -2.11
CA SER A 213 11.00 14.74 -3.50
C SER A 213 9.48 14.72 -3.64
N TYR A 214 8.75 15.02 -2.56
CA TYR A 214 7.29 15.03 -2.58
C TYR A 214 6.75 16.18 -3.44
N TYR A 215 5.78 15.86 -4.30
CA TYR A 215 4.99 16.85 -5.01
C TYR A 215 3.58 16.31 -5.27
N SER A 216 2.59 17.19 -5.24
CA SER A 216 1.16 16.81 -5.21
C SER A 216 0.67 16.06 -6.45
N ASN A 217 1.34 16.23 -7.60
CA ASN A 217 0.98 15.53 -8.83
C ASN A 217 1.42 14.06 -8.84
N ALA A 218 2.40 13.66 -8.02
CA ALA A 218 2.84 12.28 -7.89
C ALA A 218 1.67 11.35 -7.52
N ILE A 219 0.78 11.79 -6.63
CA ILE A 219 -0.42 11.04 -6.23
C ILE A 219 -1.27 10.67 -7.46
N ASN A 220 -1.48 11.62 -8.37
CA ASN A 220 -2.30 11.38 -9.57
C ASN A 220 -1.67 10.29 -10.46
N ILE A 221 -0.33 10.32 -10.59
CA ILE A 221 0.41 9.33 -11.38
C ILE A 221 0.27 7.95 -10.74
N LEU A 222 0.45 7.85 -9.41
CA LEU A 222 0.33 6.58 -8.67
C LEU A 222 -1.07 5.98 -8.80
N LEU A 223 -2.12 6.81 -8.70
CA LEU A 223 -3.50 6.38 -8.84
C LEU A 223 -3.81 5.91 -10.27
N ARG A 224 -3.34 6.62 -11.30
CA ARG A 224 -3.51 6.21 -12.70
C ARG A 224 -2.76 4.91 -13.03
N GLN A 225 -1.63 4.67 -12.36
CA GLN A 225 -0.74 3.54 -12.62
C GLN A 225 -0.81 2.45 -11.55
N GLU A 226 -1.94 2.32 -10.85
CA GLU A 226 -2.14 1.39 -9.73
C GLU A 226 -1.66 -0.04 -10.06
N GLN A 227 -1.99 -0.56 -11.24
CA GLN A 227 -1.63 -1.92 -11.68
C GLN A 227 -0.10 -2.17 -11.74
N TYR A 228 0.72 -1.12 -11.81
CA TYR A 228 2.17 -1.20 -11.89
C TYR A 228 2.87 -0.63 -10.65
N ILE A 229 2.12 -0.29 -9.59
CA ILE A 229 2.67 0.42 -8.43
C ILE A 229 3.84 -0.32 -7.76
N ASN A 230 3.81 -1.66 -7.76
CA ASN A 230 4.92 -2.49 -7.29
C ASN A 230 6.22 -2.24 -8.07
N LYS A 231 6.16 -2.14 -9.41
CA LYS A 231 7.34 -1.90 -10.25
C LYS A 231 7.85 -0.48 -10.08
N ILE A 232 6.94 0.48 -9.93
CA ILE A 232 7.26 1.89 -9.67
C ILE A 232 7.96 2.02 -8.31
N TYR A 233 7.44 1.38 -7.27
CA TYR A 233 8.05 1.36 -5.94
C TYR A 233 9.46 0.74 -5.95
N GLU A 234 9.62 -0.40 -6.61
CA GLU A 234 10.92 -1.06 -6.76
C GLU A 234 11.97 -0.19 -7.47
N GLY A 235 11.57 0.56 -8.49
CA GLY A 235 12.47 1.51 -9.16
C GLY A 235 12.81 2.71 -8.27
N ALA A 236 11.81 3.29 -7.60
CA ALA A 236 12.00 4.41 -6.69
C ALA A 236 12.99 4.07 -5.56
N LYS A 237 12.85 2.89 -4.92
CA LYS A 237 13.78 2.44 -3.88
C LYS A 237 15.24 2.34 -4.36
N LYS A 238 15.46 1.88 -5.60
CA LYS A 238 16.82 1.75 -6.16
C LYS A 238 17.45 3.11 -6.41
N LEU A 239 16.67 4.04 -6.94
CA LEU A 239 17.11 5.40 -7.16
C LEU A 239 17.42 6.11 -5.83
N VAL A 240 16.53 6.00 -4.84
CA VAL A 240 16.75 6.58 -3.51
C VAL A 240 17.99 6.01 -2.81
N ALA A 241 18.23 4.69 -2.91
CA ALA A 241 19.42 4.06 -2.30
C ALA A 241 20.74 4.65 -2.84
N GLU A 242 20.72 5.20 -4.05
CA GLU A 242 21.85 5.87 -4.72
C GLU A 242 21.73 7.40 -4.66
N HIS A 243 20.89 7.92 -3.75
CA HIS A 243 20.64 9.35 -3.50
C HIS A 243 20.14 10.11 -4.74
N TYR A 244 19.35 9.44 -5.58
CA TYR A 244 18.79 10.01 -6.80
C TYR A 244 17.43 10.68 -6.52
N PRO A 245 17.20 11.92 -6.98
CA PRO A 245 15.94 12.64 -6.75
C PRO A 245 14.78 12.04 -7.55
N LEU A 246 13.61 11.88 -6.93
CA LEU A 246 12.49 11.16 -7.57
C LEU A 246 11.57 12.04 -8.43
N CYS A 247 11.74 13.37 -8.45
CA CYS A 247 10.80 14.28 -9.10
C CYS A 247 10.58 13.94 -10.59
N THR A 248 11.66 13.79 -11.36
CA THR A 248 11.59 13.48 -12.80
C THR A 248 11.26 12.01 -13.06
N TYR A 249 11.55 11.13 -12.10
CA TYR A 249 11.34 9.68 -12.27
C TYR A 249 9.87 9.35 -12.52
N PHE A 250 8.95 9.88 -11.70
CA PHE A 250 7.53 9.57 -11.81
C PHE A 250 6.90 10.04 -13.11
N GLU A 251 7.30 11.22 -13.60
CA GLU A 251 6.84 11.75 -14.87
C GLU A 251 7.29 10.86 -16.04
N LEU A 252 8.54 10.40 -16.02
CA LEU A 252 9.09 9.54 -17.07
C LEU A 252 8.52 8.12 -17.05
N VAL A 253 8.22 7.57 -15.86
CA VAL A 253 7.60 6.25 -15.78
C VAL A 253 6.10 6.27 -16.04
N GLU A 254 5.45 7.42 -16.10
CA GLU A 254 4.02 7.50 -16.39
C GLU A 254 3.67 6.91 -17.77
N GLU A 255 4.54 7.09 -18.76
CA GLU A 255 4.35 6.55 -20.11
C GLU A 255 4.62 5.05 -20.21
N ASN A 256 5.58 4.52 -19.43
CA ASN A 256 6.01 3.12 -19.47
C ASN A 256 6.19 2.51 -18.06
N PRO A 257 5.13 2.50 -17.23
CA PRO A 257 5.18 2.14 -15.81
C PRO A 257 5.59 0.69 -15.55
N GLN A 258 5.30 -0.22 -16.47
CA GLN A 258 5.74 -1.62 -16.44
C GLN A 258 7.27 -1.76 -16.39
N ASN A 259 7.99 -0.79 -16.95
CA ASN A 259 9.45 -0.78 -17.04
C ASN A 259 10.10 0.02 -15.91
N ALA A 260 9.36 0.59 -14.96
CA ALA A 260 9.87 1.52 -13.96
C ALA A 260 11.12 1.01 -13.19
N ASN A 261 11.11 -0.26 -12.76
CA ASN A 261 12.27 -0.89 -12.12
C ASN A 261 13.47 -1.06 -13.06
N ILE A 262 13.23 -1.33 -14.35
CA ILE A 262 14.27 -1.48 -15.36
C ILE A 262 14.85 -0.12 -15.74
N PHE A 263 14.01 0.90 -15.85
CA PHE A 263 14.41 2.28 -16.05
C PHE A 263 15.39 2.72 -14.96
N ALA A 264 15.05 2.50 -13.68
CA ALA A 264 15.96 2.76 -12.57
C ALA A 264 17.30 2.03 -12.71
N LYS A 265 17.29 0.73 -13.07
CA LYS A 265 18.52 -0.04 -13.27
C LYS A 265 19.37 0.49 -14.44
N ASN A 266 18.75 0.93 -15.52
CA ASN A 266 19.45 1.52 -16.65
C ASN A 266 20.10 2.86 -16.26
N ILE A 267 19.39 3.72 -15.51
CA ILE A 267 19.96 4.96 -14.97
C ILE A 267 21.23 4.65 -14.17
N LEU A 268 21.16 3.72 -13.21
CA LEU A 268 22.30 3.37 -12.36
C LEU A 268 23.48 2.81 -13.16
N LEU A 269 23.19 1.88 -14.09
CA LEU A 269 24.21 1.27 -14.95
C LEU A 269 24.96 2.33 -15.77
N LEU A 270 24.22 3.23 -16.40
CA LEU A 270 24.76 4.22 -17.33
C LEU A 270 25.43 5.39 -16.60
N THR A 271 24.91 5.78 -15.44
CA THR A 271 25.54 6.79 -14.57
C THR A 271 26.89 6.27 -14.06
N ASN A 272 26.95 5.01 -13.60
CA ASN A 272 28.20 4.38 -13.16
C ASN A 272 29.23 4.25 -14.29
N ALA A 273 28.78 4.12 -15.54
CA ALA A 273 29.63 4.14 -16.72
C ALA A 273 29.97 5.56 -17.23
N SER A 274 29.49 6.62 -16.56
CA SER A 274 29.63 8.02 -17.00
C SER A 274 29.13 8.27 -18.42
N LEU A 275 28.05 7.59 -18.82
CA LEU A 275 27.45 7.67 -20.16
C LEU A 275 26.21 8.55 -20.25
N ILE A 276 25.60 8.88 -19.11
CA ILE A 276 24.49 9.81 -19.01
C ILE A 276 24.76 10.81 -17.91
N ASP A 277 24.23 12.00 -18.06
CA ASP A 277 24.03 12.94 -16.97
C ASP A 277 22.63 12.72 -16.37
N ARG A 278 22.61 12.40 -15.08
CA ARG A 278 21.37 12.16 -14.34
C ARG A 278 20.49 13.39 -14.19
N ASP A 279 21.07 14.59 -14.31
CA ASP A 279 20.36 15.86 -14.20
C ASP A 279 19.90 16.35 -15.59
N ASN A 280 20.27 15.65 -16.66
CA ASN A 280 19.89 15.97 -18.02
C ASN A 280 18.60 15.21 -18.44
N LEU A 281 17.55 15.97 -18.74
CA LEU A 281 16.25 15.39 -19.12
C LEU A 281 16.30 14.60 -20.44
N ASP A 282 17.09 15.03 -21.43
CA ASP A 282 17.18 14.34 -22.73
C ASP A 282 17.83 12.97 -22.58
N ASP A 283 18.85 12.86 -21.73
CA ASP A 283 19.48 11.58 -21.38
C ASP A 283 18.47 10.66 -20.68
N LEU A 284 17.70 11.18 -19.72
CA LEU A 284 16.69 10.38 -19.03
C LEU A 284 15.53 9.95 -19.95
N LEU A 285 15.10 10.82 -20.88
CA LEU A 285 14.11 10.50 -21.92
C LEU A 285 14.63 9.45 -22.91
N MET A 286 15.94 9.42 -23.14
CA MET A 286 16.57 8.39 -23.95
C MET A 286 16.60 7.06 -23.20
N VAL A 287 16.94 7.09 -21.91
CA VAL A 287 16.97 5.89 -21.03
C VAL A 287 15.57 5.33 -20.75
N SER A 288 14.53 6.17 -20.70
CA SER A 288 13.14 5.71 -20.46
C SER A 288 12.61 4.82 -21.58
N LYS A 289 13.18 4.93 -22.78
CA LYS A 289 12.87 4.08 -23.94
C LYS A 289 13.58 2.73 -23.91
N LEU A 290 14.53 2.52 -22.99
CA LEU A 290 15.31 1.29 -22.89
C LEU A 290 14.58 0.25 -22.03
N GLY A 291 14.26 -0.89 -22.64
CA GLY A 291 13.62 -2.02 -21.99
C GLY A 291 14.58 -3.00 -21.29
N VAL A 292 14.01 -4.14 -20.90
CA VAL A 292 14.72 -5.24 -20.21
C VAL A 292 15.88 -5.77 -21.05
N GLY A 293 15.67 -6.02 -22.35
CA GLY A 293 16.70 -6.56 -23.23
C GLY A 293 17.91 -5.64 -23.33
N ALA A 294 17.68 -4.32 -23.43
CA ALA A 294 18.73 -3.32 -23.42
C ALA A 294 19.53 -3.35 -22.12
N TYR A 295 18.86 -3.41 -20.96
CA TYR A 295 19.54 -3.53 -19.65
C TYR A 295 20.48 -4.74 -19.58
N HIS A 296 19.97 -5.92 -19.92
CA HIS A 296 20.78 -7.15 -19.87
C HIS A 296 21.97 -7.10 -20.83
N PHE A 297 21.74 -6.65 -22.06
CA PHE A 297 22.79 -6.53 -23.05
C PHE A 297 23.87 -5.52 -22.63
N MET A 298 23.49 -4.34 -22.15
CA MET A 298 24.42 -3.33 -21.65
C MET A 298 25.24 -3.84 -20.46
N LYS A 299 24.66 -4.67 -19.59
CA LYS A 299 25.39 -5.29 -18.49
C LYS A 299 26.50 -6.23 -19.00
N HIS A 300 26.24 -7.01 -20.04
CA HIS A 300 27.27 -7.85 -20.65
C HIS A 300 28.36 -7.02 -21.34
N LEU A 301 27.99 -5.93 -22.02
CA LEU A 301 28.96 -4.97 -22.56
C LEU A 301 29.81 -4.34 -21.44
N GLN A 302 29.23 -4.01 -20.30
CA GLN A 302 29.98 -3.46 -19.16
C GLN A 302 31.00 -4.47 -18.63
N LEU A 303 30.59 -5.73 -18.45
CA LEU A 303 31.46 -6.81 -17.96
C LEU A 303 32.66 -7.07 -18.91
N ALA A 304 32.47 -6.89 -20.21
CA ALA A 304 33.52 -7.01 -21.22
C ALA A 304 34.34 -5.72 -21.43
N GLY A 305 34.04 -4.62 -20.71
CA GLY A 305 34.70 -3.33 -20.90
C GLY A 305 34.34 -2.62 -22.21
N MET A 306 33.22 -3.00 -22.83
CA MET A 306 32.75 -2.52 -24.14
C MET A 306 31.58 -1.52 -24.04
N LEU A 307 31.06 -1.25 -22.84
CA LEU A 307 30.00 -0.25 -22.65
C LEU A 307 30.60 1.17 -22.72
N ASN A 308 30.46 1.81 -23.88
CA ASN A 308 30.94 3.17 -24.16
C ASN A 308 29.88 3.97 -24.95
N ALA A 309 30.12 5.29 -25.13
CA ALA A 309 29.17 6.19 -25.78
C ALA A 309 28.78 5.76 -27.21
N GLY A 310 29.73 5.25 -28.00
CA GLY A 310 29.47 4.78 -29.37
C GLY A 310 28.55 3.55 -29.39
N ASN A 311 28.77 2.60 -28.49
CA ASN A 311 27.93 1.40 -28.37
C ASN A 311 26.56 1.71 -27.76
N MET A 312 26.49 2.67 -26.84
CA MET A 312 25.22 3.16 -26.29
C MET A 312 24.36 3.79 -27.40
N GLN A 313 24.94 4.63 -28.26
CA GLN A 313 24.21 5.24 -29.37
C GLN A 313 23.60 4.19 -30.32
N ARG A 314 24.28 3.07 -30.55
CA ARG A 314 23.78 1.93 -31.34
C ARG A 314 22.57 1.26 -30.66
N ILE A 315 22.64 1.05 -29.34
CA ILE A 315 21.57 0.43 -28.56
C ILE A 315 20.31 1.30 -28.53
N CYS A 316 20.47 2.62 -28.53
CA CYS A 316 19.37 3.56 -28.41
C CYS A 316 18.68 3.89 -29.75
N GLN A 317 19.07 3.22 -30.83
CA GLN A 317 18.38 3.35 -32.10
C GLN A 317 16.93 2.83 -32.01
N PRO A 318 15.97 3.51 -32.68
CA PRO A 318 14.59 3.04 -32.73
C PRO A 318 14.50 1.68 -33.42
N ASN A 319 13.53 0.84 -33.00
CA ASN A 319 13.30 -0.53 -33.50
C ASN A 319 14.45 -1.51 -33.28
N ASN A 320 15.12 -1.41 -32.14
CA ASN A 320 16.15 -2.34 -31.73
C ASN A 320 15.61 -3.77 -31.49
N ILE A 321 16.33 -4.77 -31.99
CA ILE A 321 16.13 -6.21 -31.74
C ILE A 321 15.98 -6.54 -30.24
N LEU A 322 16.60 -5.75 -29.35
CA LEU A 322 16.55 -5.90 -27.89
C LEU A 322 15.15 -5.67 -27.29
N ASN A 323 14.21 -5.09 -28.05
CA ASN A 323 12.81 -4.91 -27.62
C ASN A 323 11.91 -6.10 -28.01
N GLN A 324 12.44 -7.10 -28.72
CA GLN A 324 11.68 -8.29 -29.11
C GLN A 324 11.52 -9.25 -27.93
N ASN A 325 10.29 -9.71 -27.67
CA ASN A 325 9.98 -10.59 -26.53
C ASN A 325 10.83 -11.88 -26.50
N GLU A 326 11.13 -12.45 -27.67
CA GLU A 326 11.98 -13.64 -27.77
C GLU A 326 13.40 -13.37 -27.28
N ILE A 327 13.99 -12.25 -27.69
CA ILE A 327 15.34 -11.83 -27.26
C ILE A 327 15.34 -11.48 -25.77
N ILE A 328 14.34 -10.72 -25.30
CA ILE A 328 14.18 -10.37 -23.89
C ILE A 328 14.11 -11.65 -23.04
N GLY A 329 13.33 -12.64 -23.48
CA GLY A 329 13.20 -13.93 -22.80
C GLY A 329 14.55 -14.64 -22.67
N LYS A 330 15.32 -14.76 -23.76
CA LYS A 330 16.62 -15.44 -23.72
C LYS A 330 17.66 -14.68 -22.88
N LEU A 331 17.78 -13.36 -23.06
CA LEU A 331 18.69 -12.54 -22.25
C LEU A 331 18.36 -12.56 -20.75
N SER A 332 17.07 -12.57 -20.41
CA SER A 332 16.63 -12.61 -19.00
C SER A 332 16.91 -13.94 -18.32
N ASN A 333 16.96 -15.03 -19.10
CA ASN A 333 17.19 -16.40 -18.63
C ASN A 333 18.66 -16.82 -18.62
N LEU A 334 19.58 -15.94 -19.03
CA LEU A 334 21.00 -16.22 -18.99
C LEU A 334 21.49 -16.45 -17.55
N PRO A 335 22.33 -17.46 -17.31
CA PRO A 335 22.97 -17.67 -16.02
C PRO A 335 23.74 -16.43 -15.56
N LEU A 336 23.73 -16.14 -14.26
CA LEU A 336 24.46 -15.00 -13.69
C LEU A 336 25.98 -15.01 -13.98
N ILE A 337 26.53 -16.20 -14.25
CA ILE A 337 27.95 -16.42 -14.56
C ILE A 337 28.26 -16.37 -16.07
N ALA A 338 27.25 -16.23 -16.93
CA ALA A 338 27.46 -16.19 -18.38
C ALA A 338 28.32 -14.98 -18.77
N ARG A 339 29.36 -15.25 -19.58
CA ARG A 339 30.29 -14.24 -20.10
C ARG A 339 30.42 -14.48 -21.59
N PHE A 340 30.06 -13.46 -22.36
CA PHE A 340 30.28 -13.43 -23.79
C PHE A 340 31.72 -13.01 -24.07
N GLU A 341 32.31 -13.62 -25.09
CA GLU A 341 33.57 -13.16 -25.66
C GLU A 341 33.36 -11.84 -26.42
N SER A 342 34.40 -11.01 -26.50
CA SER A 342 34.31 -9.69 -27.16
C SER A 342 33.81 -9.80 -28.60
N GLU A 343 34.24 -10.82 -29.32
CA GLU A 343 33.86 -11.09 -30.72
C GLU A 343 32.36 -11.43 -30.85
N GLU A 344 31.78 -12.10 -29.86
CA GLU A 344 30.34 -12.40 -29.82
C GLU A 344 29.55 -11.12 -29.60
N LEU A 345 30.00 -10.28 -28.66
CA LEU A 345 29.36 -8.99 -28.37
C LEU A 345 29.47 -8.01 -29.54
N GLU A 346 30.58 -8.03 -30.28
CA GLU A 346 30.73 -7.24 -31.52
C GLU A 346 29.69 -7.67 -32.57
N ARG A 347 29.53 -8.97 -32.81
CA ARG A 347 28.50 -9.49 -33.73
C ARG A 347 27.09 -9.12 -33.26
N MET A 348 26.81 -9.25 -31.97
CA MET A 348 25.53 -8.84 -31.40
C MET A 348 25.28 -7.33 -31.56
N LEU A 349 26.31 -6.49 -31.38
CA LEU A 349 26.24 -5.04 -31.61
C LEU A 349 25.97 -4.71 -33.08
N GLU A 350 26.57 -5.44 -34.02
CA GLU A 350 26.27 -5.28 -35.46
C GLU A 350 24.80 -5.56 -35.77
N LEU A 351 24.24 -6.64 -35.20
CA LEU A 351 22.83 -6.97 -35.35
C LEU A 351 21.90 -5.92 -34.72
N VAL A 352 22.26 -5.42 -33.54
CA VAL A 352 21.53 -4.36 -32.82
C VAL A 352 21.52 -3.04 -33.61
N SER A 353 22.59 -2.75 -34.35
CA SER A 353 22.74 -1.50 -35.11
C SER A 353 21.98 -1.48 -36.44
N LYS A 354 21.26 -2.55 -36.79
CA LYS A 354 20.49 -2.61 -38.04
C LYS A 354 19.18 -1.84 -37.88
N ALA A 355 18.89 -0.95 -38.84
CA ALA A 355 17.69 -0.11 -38.83
C ALA A 355 16.36 -0.89 -38.87
N ALA A 356 16.39 -2.13 -39.36
CA ALA A 356 15.26 -3.06 -39.30
C ALA A 356 15.81 -4.47 -39.05
N SER A 357 15.32 -5.12 -37.98
CA SER A 357 15.68 -6.50 -37.66
C SER A 357 14.83 -7.46 -38.49
N SER A 358 15.48 -8.32 -39.28
CA SER A 358 14.81 -9.44 -39.94
C SER A 358 14.65 -10.64 -38.99
N GLY A 359 13.78 -11.60 -39.33
CA GLY A 359 13.67 -12.85 -38.56
C GLY A 359 15.00 -13.61 -38.49
N THR A 360 15.83 -13.51 -39.52
CA THR A 360 17.18 -14.08 -39.55
C THR A 360 18.11 -13.38 -38.55
N ASP A 361 18.01 -12.06 -38.39
CA ASP A 361 18.81 -11.33 -37.40
C ASP A 361 18.46 -11.74 -35.97
N ILE A 362 17.16 -11.97 -35.70
CA ILE A 362 16.67 -12.48 -34.41
C ILE A 362 17.24 -13.88 -34.14
N GLN A 363 17.21 -14.77 -35.14
CA GLN A 363 17.78 -16.10 -35.03
C GLN A 363 19.29 -16.06 -34.74
N LEU A 364 20.05 -15.27 -35.50
CA LEU A 364 21.51 -15.13 -35.30
C LEU A 364 21.84 -14.59 -33.90
N PHE A 365 21.10 -13.58 -33.43
CA PHE A 365 21.31 -13.03 -32.09
C PHE A 365 21.04 -14.09 -31.01
N ASN A 366 20.00 -14.88 -31.22
CA ASN A 366 19.59 -15.94 -30.31
C ASN A 366 20.54 -17.15 -30.31
N GLU A 367 21.10 -17.52 -31.47
CA GLU A 367 22.11 -18.57 -31.59
C GLU A 367 23.34 -18.23 -30.73
N ILE A 368 23.76 -16.97 -30.71
CA ILE A 368 24.85 -16.50 -29.84
C ILE A 368 24.46 -16.63 -28.36
N ILE A 369 23.22 -16.38 -27.97
CA ILE A 369 22.79 -16.54 -26.57
C ILE A 369 22.74 -18.02 -26.17
N GLU A 370 22.28 -18.89 -27.06
CA GLU A 370 22.07 -20.31 -26.79
C GLU A 370 23.35 -21.06 -26.46
N THR A 371 24.50 -20.66 -26.99
CA THR A 371 25.81 -21.24 -26.65
C THR A 371 26.17 -21.04 -25.17
N HIS A 372 25.55 -20.07 -24.49
CA HIS A 372 25.78 -19.70 -23.09
C HIS A 372 24.66 -20.13 -22.15
N LEU A 373 23.59 -20.72 -22.66
CA LEU A 373 22.55 -21.32 -21.81
C LEU A 373 23.04 -22.66 -21.26
N ILE A 374 22.85 -22.88 -19.97
CA ILE A 374 23.08 -24.21 -19.38
C ILE A 374 22.06 -25.15 -20.06
N PRO A 375 22.49 -26.26 -20.69
CA PRO A 375 21.57 -27.23 -21.24
C PRO A 375 20.65 -27.70 -20.11
N CYS A 376 19.35 -27.41 -20.21
CA CYS A 376 18.37 -28.09 -19.37
C CYS A 376 18.45 -29.57 -19.71
N ALA A 377 19.15 -30.34 -18.88
CA ALA A 377 19.14 -31.80 -18.93
C ALA A 377 17.71 -32.27 -18.63
N GLY A 378 16.90 -32.40 -19.68
CA GLY A 378 15.50 -32.83 -19.52
C GLY A 378 14.55 -32.40 -20.63
N CYS A 379 14.94 -32.45 -21.89
CA CYS A 379 14.01 -32.56 -23.02
C CYS A 379 14.71 -33.32 -24.15
N SER A 380 14.94 -34.61 -23.93
CA SER A 380 15.18 -35.54 -25.03
C SER A 380 13.88 -35.59 -25.83
N HIS A 381 13.83 -35.00 -27.02
CA HIS A 381 12.82 -35.34 -28.01
C HIS A 381 13.01 -36.81 -28.40
N PRO A 382 12.04 -37.71 -28.18
CA PRO A 382 12.04 -39.00 -28.84
C PRO A 382 11.33 -38.85 -30.19
N GLY A 383 12.03 -39.18 -31.27
CA GLY A 383 11.51 -39.23 -32.63
C GLY A 383 12.21 -38.19 -33.50
N LEU A 384 12.87 -38.57 -34.59
CA LEU A 384 12.48 -39.57 -35.57
C LEU A 384 13.65 -39.78 -36.57
N PRO A 385 13.52 -40.79 -37.45
CA PRO A 385 14.25 -42.07 -37.45
C PRO A 385 15.77 -41.99 -37.73
#